data_AF-A0A9E1VAP6-F1
#
_entry.id   AF-A0A9E1VAP6-F1
#
_cell.length_a   1.000
_cell.length_b   1.000
_cell.length_c   1.000
_cell.angle_alpha   90.00
_cell.angle_beta   90.00
_cell.angle_gamma   90.00
#
_symmetry.space_group_name_H-M   'P 1'
#
loop_
_entity.id
_entity.type
_entity.pdbx_description
1 polymer ?
#
loop_
_entity_poly.entity_id
_entity_poly.type
_entity_poly.pdbx_seq_one_letter_code
_entity_poly.pdbx_strand_id
1 'polypeptide(L)'
;MDQIDAATLRTRLNDGDEIALLDAREEVPFDARHLLMASCVPLGRLEELVDALVPRRDVRVVWCDDGEGLAERAAERMATLGYSSLSVLDGGVGGWEAAGFPVYSGVHVPSKAFAEVVEHEAGTPYISAEELKGLMDDGADIAVFDSRSYEEFHGNSIPGAISVPGAELVYRFTDLTPSPDTMIIVNCGGRTRSIIGAQALINAGFPNKIVSLMNGTQAWHLSGYEVMKGSTERPSPVSEKGLIAAMDAAEKVKERLDIIELDKDDLDTWRGEDGERSLFILDVRTPEEYETGHFPGSRSAPGGQLIQETDTFVGVWGGRVVLVDGDGVRATMTASWLLQMGWEDVAIHIIDPENDYLIEGSYAPRVLGDHGSARGIDAAALRGDLKSGTALVVDLDDSRTYREGHIPGAWFALRTHLAEALAKLPKSESIVFTSSDGALACLAVLDLADDDISRTVMALRGGTQAWIASGFDLESGDSNMASTPDDIRLKAREQSEDIEAAMNAYLTWEINLVNQLAEDSDNRFQVMTD
;
A
#
# COMPACT_ATOMS: atom_id res chain seq x y z
N MET A 1 2.38 -26.05 -16.14
CA MET A 1 1.74 -25.02 -15.31
C MET A 1 0.25 -25.23 -15.42
N ASP A 2 -0.45 -25.26 -14.30
CA ASP A 2 -1.88 -25.57 -14.30
C ASP A 2 -2.68 -24.31 -14.65
N GLN A 3 -3.61 -24.43 -15.59
CA GLN A 3 -4.61 -23.40 -15.85
C GLN A 3 -5.91 -23.76 -15.11
N ILE A 4 -6.58 -22.76 -14.55
CA ILE A 4 -7.87 -22.93 -13.88
C ILE A 4 -8.89 -21.96 -14.45
N ASP A 5 -10.14 -22.41 -14.62
CA ASP A 5 -11.22 -21.54 -15.06
C ASP A 5 -11.73 -20.62 -13.94
N ALA A 6 -12.51 -19.62 -14.31
CA ALA A 6 -13.06 -18.63 -13.38
C ALA A 6 -13.94 -19.29 -12.28
N ALA A 7 -14.73 -20.31 -12.62
CA ALA A 7 -15.60 -20.98 -11.65
C ALA A 7 -14.80 -21.75 -10.60
N THR A 8 -13.70 -22.39 -11.01
CA THR A 8 -12.75 -23.06 -10.12
C THR A 8 -12.05 -22.04 -9.22
N LEU A 9 -11.57 -20.92 -9.78
CA LEU A 9 -10.98 -19.84 -8.97
C LEU A 9 -11.99 -19.31 -7.94
N ARG A 10 -13.22 -19.01 -8.35
CA ARG A 10 -14.25 -18.51 -7.43
C ARG A 10 -14.55 -19.48 -6.29
N THR A 11 -14.58 -20.78 -6.59
CA THR A 11 -14.72 -21.82 -5.55
C THR A 11 -13.54 -21.78 -4.57
N ARG A 12 -12.31 -21.70 -5.09
CA ARG A 12 -11.07 -21.66 -4.29
C ARG A 12 -10.89 -20.38 -3.48
N LEU A 13 -11.51 -19.27 -3.89
CA LEU A 13 -11.56 -18.04 -3.11
C LEU A 13 -12.51 -18.15 -1.92
N ASN A 14 -13.38 -19.17 -1.88
CA ASN A 14 -14.45 -19.31 -0.89
C ASN A 14 -14.43 -20.66 -0.15
N ASP A 15 -13.39 -21.48 -0.32
CA ASP A 15 -13.29 -22.80 0.32
C ASP A 15 -12.65 -22.79 1.73
N GLY A 16 -12.17 -21.61 2.16
CA GLY A 16 -11.53 -21.41 3.46
C GLY A 16 -10.03 -21.71 3.49
N ASP A 17 -9.46 -22.24 2.40
CA ASP A 17 -8.01 -22.43 2.30
C ASP A 17 -7.28 -21.11 1.99
N GLU A 18 -6.00 -21.05 2.34
CA GLU A 18 -5.15 -19.92 1.97
C GLU A 18 -4.98 -19.80 0.45
N ILE A 19 -5.13 -18.59 -0.08
CA ILE A 19 -4.96 -18.31 -1.51
C ILE A 19 -4.41 -16.90 -1.74
N ALA A 20 -3.40 -16.79 -2.61
CA ALA A 20 -2.97 -15.54 -3.22
C ALA A 20 -3.51 -15.43 -4.65
N LEU A 21 -4.19 -14.33 -4.95
CA LEU A 21 -4.60 -13.96 -6.29
C LEU A 21 -3.78 -12.75 -6.70
N LEU A 22 -2.90 -12.91 -7.68
CA LEU A 22 -1.91 -11.90 -8.07
C LEU A 22 -2.10 -11.48 -9.52
N ASP A 23 -2.13 -10.17 -9.77
CA ASP A 23 -2.17 -9.61 -11.12
C ASP A 23 -0.77 -9.22 -11.57
N ALA A 24 -0.32 -9.78 -12.70
CA ALA A 24 1.04 -9.60 -13.21
C ALA A 24 1.25 -8.29 -13.99
N ARG A 25 0.18 -7.52 -14.23
CA ARG A 25 0.22 -6.27 -15.00
C ARG A 25 0.72 -5.11 -14.14
N GLU A 26 1.05 -4.01 -14.80
CA GLU A 26 1.39 -2.74 -14.16
C GLU A 26 0.16 -2.10 -13.45
N GLU A 27 0.37 -1.09 -12.60
CA GLU A 27 -0.71 -0.53 -11.78
C GLU A 27 -1.82 0.13 -12.61
N VAL A 28 -1.52 0.82 -13.71
CA VAL A 28 -2.55 1.47 -14.55
C VAL A 28 -3.48 0.46 -15.23
N PRO A 29 -3.01 -0.61 -15.91
CA PRO A 29 -3.91 -1.64 -16.44
C PRO A 29 -4.64 -2.43 -15.34
N PHE A 30 -4.06 -2.59 -14.15
CA PHE A 30 -4.75 -3.13 -12.98
C PHE A 30 -5.89 -2.21 -12.51
N ASP A 31 -5.62 -0.91 -12.31
CA ASP A 31 -6.60 0.12 -11.92
C ASP A 31 -7.74 0.22 -12.93
N ALA A 32 -7.49 -0.04 -14.22
CA ALA A 32 -8.54 -0.03 -15.22
C ALA A 32 -9.58 -1.14 -14.99
N ARG A 33 -9.13 -2.35 -14.61
CA ARG A 33 -10.00 -3.50 -14.32
C ARG A 33 -9.24 -4.63 -13.63
N HIS A 34 -9.77 -5.17 -12.55
CA HIS A 34 -9.20 -6.31 -11.83
C HIS A 34 -10.27 -7.09 -11.04
N LEU A 35 -9.89 -8.23 -10.46
CA LEU A 35 -10.73 -9.03 -9.56
C LEU A 35 -10.67 -8.45 -8.14
N LEU A 36 -11.76 -8.48 -7.38
CA LEU A 36 -11.86 -7.86 -6.04
C LEU A 36 -10.69 -8.23 -5.11
N MET A 37 -10.36 -9.51 -5.06
CA MET A 37 -9.38 -10.09 -4.13
C MET A 37 -7.94 -10.10 -4.67
N ALA A 38 -7.68 -9.51 -5.84
CA ALA A 38 -6.37 -9.54 -6.48
C ALA A 38 -5.44 -8.45 -5.92
N SER A 39 -4.19 -8.82 -5.65
CA SER A 39 -3.09 -7.87 -5.39
C SER A 39 -2.33 -7.59 -6.68
N CYS A 40 -2.03 -6.33 -6.97
CA CYS A 40 -1.17 -5.94 -8.08
C CYS A 40 0.30 -6.29 -7.77
N VAL A 41 0.89 -7.21 -8.54
CA VAL A 41 2.29 -7.60 -8.45
C VAL A 41 2.88 -7.59 -9.86
N PRO A 42 3.30 -6.41 -10.38
CA PRO A 42 3.81 -6.31 -11.73
C PRO A 42 4.97 -7.27 -11.97
N LEU A 43 4.97 -7.97 -13.11
CA LEU A 43 6.00 -8.97 -13.44
C LEU A 43 7.42 -8.42 -13.25
N GLY A 44 7.66 -7.18 -13.66
CA GLY A 44 8.97 -6.52 -13.55
C GLY A 44 9.45 -6.37 -12.10
N ARG A 45 8.54 -6.28 -11.13
CA ARG A 45 8.81 -6.06 -9.70
C ARG A 45 8.65 -7.32 -8.85
N LEU A 46 8.28 -8.45 -9.48
CA LEU A 46 7.88 -9.69 -8.80
C LEU A 46 8.85 -10.09 -7.69
N GLU A 47 10.14 -10.17 -7.97
CA GLU A 47 11.16 -10.64 -7.01
C GLU A 47 11.31 -9.75 -5.78
N GLU A 48 10.93 -8.48 -5.86
CA GLU A 48 10.97 -7.52 -4.75
C GLU A 48 9.75 -7.62 -3.84
N LEU A 49 8.61 -8.04 -4.41
CA LEU A 49 7.30 -7.96 -3.75
C LEU A 49 6.82 -9.30 -3.17
N VAL A 50 7.04 -10.42 -3.89
CA VAL A 50 6.37 -11.68 -3.55
C VAL A 50 6.81 -12.27 -2.20
N ASP A 51 8.02 -11.98 -1.72
CA ASP A 51 8.47 -12.50 -0.42
C ASP A 51 7.63 -11.96 0.73
N ALA A 52 7.33 -10.66 0.69
CA ALA A 52 6.55 -9.99 1.71
C ALA A 52 5.04 -10.26 1.56
N LEU A 53 4.54 -10.36 0.32
CA LEU A 53 3.12 -10.57 0.05
C LEU A 53 2.69 -12.04 0.17
N VAL A 54 3.59 -12.97 -0.12
CA VAL A 54 3.31 -14.41 -0.19
C VAL A 54 4.46 -15.17 0.51
N PRO A 55 4.57 -15.11 1.84
CA PRO A 55 5.73 -15.61 2.56
C PRO A 55 5.89 -17.14 2.49
N ARG A 56 4.77 -17.88 2.46
CA ARG A 56 4.77 -19.35 2.37
C ARG A 56 4.93 -19.82 0.92
N ARG A 57 5.90 -20.70 0.65
CA ARG A 57 6.27 -21.09 -0.74
C ARG A 57 5.36 -22.13 -1.40
N ASP A 58 4.62 -22.90 -0.61
CA ASP A 58 3.68 -23.91 -1.11
C ASP A 58 2.21 -23.49 -0.98
N VAL A 59 1.94 -22.23 -0.60
CA VAL A 59 0.60 -21.66 -0.66
C VAL A 59 0.05 -21.67 -2.08
N ARG A 60 -1.26 -21.84 -2.21
CA ARG A 60 -1.99 -21.73 -3.46
C ARG A 60 -1.87 -20.32 -4.02
N VAL A 61 -1.23 -20.17 -5.16
CA VAL A 61 -1.14 -18.91 -5.90
C VAL A 61 -1.84 -19.05 -7.25
N VAL A 62 -2.65 -18.07 -7.59
CA VAL A 62 -3.28 -17.91 -8.90
C VAL A 62 -2.82 -16.59 -9.50
N TRP A 63 -2.14 -16.64 -10.64
CA TRP A 63 -1.78 -15.46 -11.41
C TRP A 63 -2.86 -15.13 -12.43
N CYS A 64 -3.11 -13.84 -12.66
CA CYS A 64 -3.92 -13.35 -13.75
C CYS A 64 -3.27 -12.16 -14.47
N ASP A 65 -3.76 -11.91 -15.68
CA ASP A 65 -3.55 -10.72 -16.49
C ASP A 65 -4.82 -10.51 -17.35
N ASP A 66 -4.78 -9.72 -18.42
CA ASP A 66 -5.89 -9.54 -19.37
C ASP A 66 -5.54 -10.08 -20.78
N GLY A 67 -4.74 -11.15 -20.83
CA GLY A 67 -4.37 -11.86 -22.06
C GLY A 67 -3.03 -11.46 -22.67
N GLU A 68 -2.22 -10.64 -21.99
CA GLU A 68 -0.89 -10.23 -22.45
C GLU A 68 0.18 -11.35 -22.32
N GLY A 69 -0.10 -12.41 -21.56
CA GLY A 69 0.84 -13.49 -21.27
C GLY A 69 1.84 -13.16 -20.16
N LEU A 70 1.56 -12.13 -19.36
CA LEU A 70 2.34 -11.74 -18.20
C LEU A 70 2.12 -12.71 -17.04
N ALA A 71 0.90 -13.25 -16.89
CA ALA A 71 0.56 -14.18 -15.81
C ALA A 71 1.38 -15.47 -15.88
N GLU A 72 1.51 -16.07 -17.07
CA GLU A 72 2.33 -17.27 -17.28
C GLU A 72 3.80 -16.98 -16.98
N ARG A 73 4.34 -15.86 -17.48
CA ARG A 73 5.73 -15.45 -17.22
C ARG A 73 5.97 -15.23 -15.73
N ALA A 74 5.03 -14.62 -15.03
CA ALA A 74 5.10 -14.38 -13.58
C ALA A 74 5.10 -15.69 -12.81
N ALA A 75 4.19 -16.60 -13.13
CA ALA A 75 4.16 -17.93 -12.54
C ALA A 75 5.43 -18.74 -12.85
N GLU A 76 5.99 -18.66 -14.06
CA GLU A 76 7.22 -19.37 -14.43
C GLU A 76 8.39 -18.83 -13.62
N ARG A 77 8.51 -17.50 -13.52
CA ARG A 77 9.53 -16.84 -12.72
C ARG A 77 9.38 -17.21 -11.24
N MET A 78 8.18 -17.10 -10.68
CA MET A 78 7.89 -17.43 -9.28
C MET A 78 8.23 -18.88 -8.94
N ALA A 79 8.03 -19.83 -9.88
CA ALA A 79 8.44 -21.22 -9.70
C ALA A 79 9.97 -21.36 -9.50
N THR A 80 10.77 -20.58 -10.23
CA THR A 80 12.24 -20.59 -10.07
C THR A 80 12.70 -20.04 -8.72
N LEU A 81 11.85 -19.26 -8.04
CA LEU A 81 12.10 -18.72 -6.70
C LEU A 81 11.71 -19.71 -5.58
N GLY A 82 11.25 -20.91 -5.95
CA GLY A 82 10.93 -21.99 -5.02
C GLY A 82 9.44 -22.13 -4.68
N TYR A 83 8.56 -21.36 -5.32
CA TYR A 83 7.12 -21.53 -5.13
C TYR A 83 6.60 -22.74 -5.90
N SER A 84 5.74 -23.53 -5.27
CA SER A 84 5.38 -24.86 -5.79
C SER A 84 3.91 -25.05 -6.18
N SER A 85 2.99 -24.26 -5.63
CA SER A 85 1.55 -24.38 -5.91
C SER A 85 1.04 -23.20 -6.75
N LEU A 86 1.44 -23.19 -8.02
CA LEU A 86 1.19 -22.08 -8.96
C LEU A 86 0.20 -22.47 -10.05
N SER A 87 -0.77 -21.60 -10.30
CA SER A 87 -1.71 -21.72 -11.43
C SER A 87 -1.97 -20.37 -12.08
N VAL A 88 -2.51 -20.40 -13.30
CA VAL A 88 -2.91 -19.20 -14.07
C VAL A 88 -4.40 -19.24 -14.34
N LEU A 89 -5.08 -18.09 -14.21
CA LEU A 89 -6.50 -17.95 -14.56
C LEU A 89 -6.68 -18.01 -16.07
N ASP A 90 -7.38 -19.04 -16.55
CA ASP A 90 -7.72 -19.21 -17.96
C ASP A 90 -8.61 -18.05 -18.44
N GLY A 91 -8.19 -17.41 -19.53
CA GLY A 91 -8.83 -16.22 -20.07
C GLY A 91 -8.62 -14.92 -19.28
N GLY A 92 -7.87 -14.93 -18.18
CA GLY A 92 -7.55 -13.73 -17.40
C GLY A 92 -8.78 -12.97 -16.87
N VAL A 93 -8.65 -11.66 -16.71
CA VAL A 93 -9.75 -10.77 -16.27
C VAL A 93 -10.93 -10.84 -17.23
N GLY A 94 -10.70 -10.87 -18.56
CA GLY A 94 -11.75 -11.07 -19.55
C GLY A 94 -12.52 -12.39 -19.39
N GLY A 95 -11.85 -13.48 -19.03
CA GLY A 95 -12.46 -14.78 -18.75
C GLY A 95 -13.32 -14.77 -17.49
N TRP A 96 -12.86 -14.08 -16.44
CA TRP A 96 -13.61 -13.85 -15.21
C TRP A 96 -14.91 -13.08 -15.47
N GLU A 97 -14.83 -11.97 -16.21
CA GLU A 97 -16.00 -11.17 -16.58
C GLU A 97 -16.97 -11.96 -17.48
N ALA A 98 -16.44 -12.72 -18.46
CA ALA A 98 -17.26 -13.55 -19.35
C ALA A 98 -18.00 -14.67 -18.61
N ALA A 99 -17.49 -15.12 -17.46
CA ALA A 99 -18.17 -16.05 -16.56
C ALA A 99 -19.30 -15.38 -15.73
N GLY A 100 -19.48 -14.07 -15.86
CA GLY A 100 -20.50 -13.29 -15.17
C GLY A 100 -20.11 -12.86 -13.76
N PHE A 101 -18.82 -12.86 -13.43
CA PHE A 101 -18.33 -12.42 -12.13
C PHE A 101 -17.89 -10.93 -12.17
N PRO A 102 -18.01 -10.20 -11.05
CA PRO A 102 -17.71 -8.77 -11.03
C PRO A 102 -16.24 -8.46 -11.29
N VAL A 103 -16.00 -7.34 -11.97
CA VAL A 103 -14.67 -6.72 -12.11
C VAL A 103 -14.73 -5.30 -11.60
N TYR A 104 -13.62 -4.84 -11.05
CA TYR A 104 -13.51 -3.55 -10.39
C TYR A 104 -12.45 -2.69 -11.06
N SER A 105 -12.70 -1.40 -11.17
CA SER A 105 -11.66 -0.40 -11.43
C SER A 105 -11.21 0.21 -10.11
N GLY A 106 -10.04 0.84 -10.09
CA GLY A 106 -9.43 1.44 -8.91
C GLY A 106 -8.27 0.62 -8.35
N VAL A 107 -7.64 1.16 -7.32
CA VAL A 107 -6.67 0.45 -6.47
C VAL A 107 -7.19 0.36 -5.04
N HIS A 108 -6.77 -0.66 -4.30
CA HIS A 108 -7.19 -0.92 -2.91
C HIS A 108 -8.71 -1.03 -2.75
N VAL A 109 -9.35 -1.67 -3.74
CA VAL A 109 -10.81 -1.76 -3.80
C VAL A 109 -11.39 -2.44 -2.56
N PRO A 110 -10.85 -3.56 -2.02
CA PRO A 110 -11.38 -4.15 -0.80
C PRO A 110 -11.48 -3.14 0.35
N SER A 111 -10.42 -2.37 0.59
CA SER A 111 -10.35 -1.35 1.65
C SER A 111 -11.34 -0.20 1.45
N LYS A 112 -11.41 0.35 0.23
CA LYS A 112 -12.27 1.50 -0.08
C LYS A 112 -13.73 1.11 -0.06
N ALA A 113 -14.04 -0.03 -0.65
CA ALA A 113 -15.38 -0.53 -0.77
C ALA A 113 -15.91 -0.97 0.63
N PHE A 114 -15.05 -1.54 1.49
CA PHE A 114 -15.37 -1.79 2.89
C PHE A 114 -15.78 -0.52 3.65
N ALA A 115 -15.06 0.59 3.47
CA ALA A 115 -15.41 1.85 4.14
C ALA A 115 -16.80 2.36 3.74
N GLU A 116 -17.21 2.20 2.48
CA GLU A 116 -18.57 2.54 2.04
C GLU A 116 -19.64 1.64 2.71
N VAL A 117 -19.34 0.36 2.91
CA VAL A 117 -20.20 -0.57 3.66
C VAL A 117 -20.29 -0.15 5.13
N VAL A 118 -19.17 0.26 5.75
CA VAL A 118 -19.16 0.79 7.13
C VAL A 118 -20.06 2.02 7.26
N GLU A 119 -19.93 3.01 6.36
CA GLU A 119 -20.79 4.22 6.39
C GLU A 119 -22.28 3.86 6.34
N HIS A 120 -22.64 2.93 5.46
CA HIS A 120 -24.04 2.51 5.26
C HIS A 120 -24.58 1.67 6.43
N GLU A 121 -23.84 0.65 6.87
CA GLU A 121 -24.32 -0.32 7.88
C GLU A 121 -24.22 0.21 9.31
N ALA A 122 -23.13 0.90 9.66
CA ALA A 122 -22.97 1.51 10.97
C ALA A 122 -23.65 2.87 11.08
N GLY A 123 -24.10 3.45 9.96
CA GLY A 123 -24.72 4.78 9.92
C GLY A 123 -23.74 5.88 10.32
N THR A 124 -22.48 5.78 9.90
CA THR A 124 -21.42 6.71 10.27
C THR A 124 -21.83 8.16 9.95
N PRO A 125 -21.92 9.05 10.95
CA PRO A 125 -22.32 10.43 10.73
C PRO A 125 -21.33 11.20 9.86
N TYR A 126 -21.82 12.11 9.01
CA TYR A 126 -20.98 12.96 8.16
C TYR A 126 -21.42 14.44 8.22
N ILE A 127 -20.54 15.33 7.74
CA ILE A 127 -20.80 16.75 7.52
C ILE A 127 -20.33 17.17 6.13
N SER A 128 -21.06 18.06 5.46
CA SER A 128 -20.64 18.63 4.17
C SER A 128 -19.53 19.68 4.33
N ALA A 129 -18.82 19.98 3.23
CA ALA A 129 -17.80 21.03 3.23
C ALA A 129 -18.39 22.41 3.57
N GLU A 130 -19.59 22.72 3.07
CA GLU A 130 -20.29 23.98 3.30
C GLU A 130 -20.74 24.13 4.75
N GLU A 131 -21.27 23.07 5.36
CA GLU A 131 -21.65 23.07 6.77
C GLU A 131 -20.42 23.24 7.68
N LEU A 132 -19.34 22.51 7.40
CA LEU A 132 -18.08 22.67 8.15
C LEU A 132 -17.53 24.09 8.00
N LYS A 133 -17.56 24.65 6.79
CA LYS A 133 -17.12 26.03 6.54
C LYS A 133 -17.95 27.02 7.35
N GLY A 134 -19.28 26.83 7.42
CA GLY A 134 -20.16 27.63 8.26
C GLY A 134 -19.77 27.57 9.75
N LEU A 135 -19.51 26.36 10.28
CA LEU A 135 -19.04 26.19 11.66
C LEU A 135 -17.71 26.89 11.93
N MET A 136 -16.77 26.83 10.98
CA MET A 136 -15.49 27.53 11.06
C MET A 136 -15.66 29.05 11.08
N ASP A 137 -16.53 29.59 10.22
CA ASP A 137 -16.80 31.03 10.12
C ASP A 137 -17.50 31.58 11.36
N ASP A 138 -18.37 30.77 11.97
CA ASP A 138 -19.07 31.11 13.20
C ASP A 138 -18.19 30.94 14.46
N GLY A 139 -16.97 30.40 14.32
CA GLY A 139 -16.07 30.15 15.44
C GLY A 139 -16.59 29.08 16.41
N ALA A 140 -17.30 28.07 15.88
CA ALA A 140 -17.82 26.96 16.67
C ALA A 140 -16.69 26.15 17.34
N ASP A 141 -17.01 25.48 18.45
CA ASP A 141 -16.08 24.58 19.15
C ASP A 141 -15.95 23.25 18.37
N ILE A 142 -14.98 23.21 17.47
CA ILE A 142 -14.71 22.07 16.60
C ILE A 142 -13.23 21.68 16.63
N ALA A 143 -12.94 20.41 16.37
CA ALA A 143 -11.60 19.91 16.07
C ALA A 143 -11.61 19.11 14.77
N VAL A 144 -10.63 19.36 13.89
CA VAL A 144 -10.50 18.67 12.60
C VAL A 144 -9.24 17.81 12.61
N PHE A 145 -9.40 16.49 12.47
CA PHE A 145 -8.30 15.53 12.44
C PHE A 145 -8.12 14.97 11.03
N ASP A 146 -6.90 15.04 10.49
CA ASP A 146 -6.56 14.46 9.19
C ASP A 146 -6.02 13.04 9.38
N SER A 147 -6.76 12.06 8.87
CA SER A 147 -6.50 10.63 9.05
C SER A 147 -5.52 10.02 8.05
N ARG A 148 -4.98 10.83 7.12
CA ARG A 148 -4.00 10.40 6.12
C ARG A 148 -2.59 10.30 6.69
N SER A 149 -1.64 9.87 5.85
CA SER A 149 -0.21 10.03 6.16
C SER A 149 0.14 11.49 6.35
N TYR A 150 1.21 11.76 7.10
CA TYR A 150 1.67 13.12 7.32
C TYR A 150 2.06 13.81 6.01
N GLU A 151 2.67 13.10 5.08
CA GLU A 151 3.12 13.62 3.79
C GLU A 151 1.91 14.11 2.97
N GLU A 152 0.79 13.37 3.02
CA GLU A 152 -0.43 13.78 2.34
C GLU A 152 -1.08 15.01 2.99
N PHE A 153 -1.09 15.09 4.33
CA PHE A 153 -1.54 16.26 5.08
C PHE A 153 -0.67 17.49 4.79
N HIS A 154 0.65 17.31 4.80
CA HIS A 154 1.61 18.36 4.50
C HIS A 154 1.46 18.86 3.06
N GLY A 155 1.15 17.96 2.12
CA GLY A 155 0.89 18.31 0.72
C GLY A 155 -0.37 19.16 0.54
N ASN A 156 -1.46 18.80 1.20
CA ASN A 156 -2.66 19.64 1.33
C ASN A 156 -3.52 19.25 2.53
N SER A 157 -4.18 20.20 3.18
CA SER A 157 -5.06 19.94 4.32
C SER A 157 -6.22 20.94 4.45
N ILE A 158 -7.20 20.59 5.29
CA ILE A 158 -8.26 21.52 5.70
C ILE A 158 -7.68 22.57 6.65
N PRO A 159 -8.05 23.86 6.53
CA PRO A 159 -7.61 24.89 7.47
C PRO A 159 -7.85 24.53 8.94
N GLY A 160 -6.81 24.65 9.76
CA GLY A 160 -6.87 24.35 11.20
C GLY A 160 -6.85 22.86 11.56
N ALA A 161 -6.72 21.95 10.59
CA ALA A 161 -6.63 20.52 10.87
C ALA A 161 -5.29 20.12 11.50
N ILE A 162 -5.32 19.03 12.27
CA ILE A 162 -4.15 18.40 12.88
C ILE A 162 -3.91 17.04 12.22
N SER A 163 -2.66 16.72 11.87
CA SER A 163 -2.29 15.40 11.33
C SER A 163 -2.41 14.32 12.42
N VAL A 164 -3.37 13.42 12.27
CA VAL A 164 -3.59 12.28 13.17
C VAL A 164 -3.90 11.04 12.32
N PRO A 165 -2.86 10.36 11.77
CA PRO A 165 -3.05 9.19 10.92
C PRO A 165 -3.99 8.15 11.55
N GLY A 166 -4.79 7.45 10.73
CA GLY A 166 -5.96 6.69 11.20
C GLY A 166 -5.81 5.89 12.50
N ALA A 167 -4.76 5.05 12.61
CA ALA A 167 -4.53 4.24 13.82
C ALA A 167 -4.18 5.07 15.07
N GLU A 168 -3.66 6.28 14.90
CA GLU A 168 -3.32 7.21 15.98
C GLU A 168 -4.56 7.92 16.56
N LEU A 169 -5.72 7.88 15.90
CA LEU A 169 -6.90 8.65 16.30
C LEU A 169 -7.35 8.31 17.72
N VAL A 170 -7.63 7.04 18.02
CA VAL A 170 -8.04 6.59 19.36
C VAL A 170 -6.92 6.81 20.38
N TYR A 171 -5.68 6.51 19.99
CA TYR A 171 -4.49 6.65 20.83
C TYR A 171 -4.30 8.10 21.34
N ARG A 172 -4.62 9.10 20.52
CA ARG A 172 -4.35 10.51 20.81
C ARG A 172 -5.60 11.32 21.17
N PHE A 173 -6.79 10.72 21.06
CA PHE A 173 -8.06 11.43 21.12
C PHE A 173 -8.20 12.30 22.37
N THR A 174 -8.07 11.70 23.56
CA THR A 174 -8.33 12.34 24.85
C THR A 174 -7.49 13.61 25.09
N ASP A 175 -6.24 13.63 24.63
CA ASP A 175 -5.36 14.79 24.78
C ASP A 175 -5.68 15.90 23.77
N LEU A 176 -6.25 15.54 22.62
CA LEU A 176 -6.69 16.48 21.60
C LEU A 176 -8.11 17.02 21.85
N THR A 177 -8.92 16.33 22.65
CA THR A 177 -10.33 16.66 22.89
C THR A 177 -10.62 16.77 24.40
N PRO A 178 -10.14 17.81 25.09
CA PRO A 178 -10.31 17.94 26.53
C PRO A 178 -11.76 18.19 26.97
N SER A 179 -12.64 18.59 26.05
CA SER A 179 -14.07 18.80 26.27
C SER A 179 -14.89 17.73 25.55
N PRO A 180 -15.89 17.10 26.20
CA PRO A 180 -16.82 16.17 25.54
C PRO A 180 -17.80 16.88 24.60
N ASP A 181 -17.95 18.21 24.72
CA ASP A 181 -18.89 18.99 23.91
C ASP A 181 -18.29 19.43 22.56
N THR A 182 -16.96 19.34 22.39
CA THR A 182 -16.28 19.70 21.14
C THR A 182 -16.72 18.72 20.04
N MET A 183 -17.16 19.27 18.90
CA MET A 183 -17.52 18.46 17.74
C MET A 183 -16.26 18.06 16.98
N ILE A 184 -16.14 16.77 16.64
CA ILE A 184 -14.96 16.19 16.02
C ILE A 184 -15.27 15.88 14.56
N ILE A 185 -14.41 16.36 13.67
CA ILE A 185 -14.48 16.10 12.24
C ILE A 185 -13.24 15.31 11.85
N VAL A 186 -13.42 14.10 11.35
CA VAL A 186 -12.34 13.30 10.76
C VAL A 186 -12.33 13.52 9.26
N ASN A 187 -11.20 13.97 8.72
CA ASN A 187 -11.01 14.26 7.30
C ASN A 187 -10.03 13.26 6.65
N CYS A 188 -10.16 13.10 5.33
CA CYS A 188 -9.11 12.53 4.50
C CYS A 188 -9.11 13.21 3.12
N GLY A 189 -8.47 12.58 2.13
CA GLY A 189 -8.42 13.12 0.76
C GLY A 189 -9.69 12.86 -0.05
N GLY A 190 -10.48 11.85 0.32
CA GLY A 190 -11.72 11.43 -0.34
C GLY A 190 -12.72 11.01 0.73
N ARG A 191 -13.10 9.73 0.78
CA ARG A 191 -14.12 9.22 1.71
C ARG A 191 -13.60 8.19 2.71
N THR A 192 -12.86 7.20 2.20
CA THR A 192 -12.44 5.98 2.90
C THR A 192 -11.91 6.21 4.32
N ARG A 193 -10.73 6.86 4.47
CA ARG A 193 -10.06 7.02 5.77
C ARG A 193 -10.82 7.89 6.76
N SER A 194 -11.61 8.87 6.28
CA SER A 194 -12.45 9.69 7.15
C SER A 194 -13.62 8.91 7.74
N ILE A 195 -14.25 8.00 6.97
CA ILE A 195 -15.30 7.12 7.47
C ILE A 195 -14.72 6.18 8.52
N ILE A 196 -13.67 5.44 8.17
CA ILE A 196 -13.01 4.49 9.07
C ILE A 196 -12.53 5.18 10.35
N GLY A 197 -11.90 6.35 10.23
CA GLY A 197 -11.42 7.09 11.40
C GLY A 197 -12.54 7.64 12.29
N ALA A 198 -13.63 8.17 11.71
CA ALA A 198 -14.79 8.62 12.49
C ALA A 198 -15.45 7.43 13.20
N GLN A 199 -15.68 6.32 12.49
CA GLN A 199 -16.29 5.13 13.06
C GLN A 199 -15.38 4.47 14.10
N ALA A 200 -14.05 4.55 13.98
CA ALA A 200 -13.12 4.04 15.00
C ALA A 200 -13.31 4.74 16.34
N LEU A 201 -13.47 6.07 16.32
CA LEU A 201 -13.72 6.85 17.53
C LEU A 201 -15.11 6.56 18.14
N ILE A 202 -16.12 6.34 17.29
CA ILE A 202 -17.47 5.95 17.72
C ILE A 202 -17.47 4.55 18.36
N ASN A 203 -16.83 3.58 17.71
CA ASN A 203 -16.69 2.21 18.19
C ASN A 203 -15.94 2.14 19.53
N ALA A 204 -14.95 3.01 19.70
CA ALA A 204 -14.19 3.19 20.95
C ALA A 204 -15.01 3.86 22.08
N GLY A 205 -16.21 4.37 21.77
CA GLY A 205 -17.18 4.88 22.74
C GLY A 205 -16.89 6.29 23.25
N PHE A 206 -16.17 7.11 22.47
CA PHE A 206 -15.96 8.51 22.85
C PHE A 206 -17.27 9.31 22.80
N PRO A 207 -17.52 10.20 23.78
CA PRO A 207 -18.83 10.84 23.95
C PRO A 207 -19.06 12.02 23.00
N ASN A 208 -18.00 12.51 22.35
CA ASN A 208 -18.06 13.67 21.48
C ASN A 208 -18.98 13.42 20.27
N LYS A 209 -19.57 14.50 19.74
CA LYS A 209 -20.21 14.43 18.43
C LYS A 209 -19.14 14.25 17.36
N ILE A 210 -19.00 13.04 16.84
CA ILE A 210 -18.00 12.68 15.83
C ILE A 210 -18.69 12.53 14.47
N VAL A 211 -18.07 13.11 13.44
CA VAL A 211 -18.52 13.02 12.04
C VAL A 211 -17.31 12.85 11.10
N SER A 212 -17.52 12.23 9.95
CA SER A 212 -16.59 12.27 8.82
C SER A 212 -16.82 13.56 7.99
N LEU A 213 -15.77 14.14 7.41
CA LEU A 213 -15.92 15.18 6.38
C LEU A 213 -16.26 14.50 5.05
N MET A 214 -17.49 14.71 4.58
CA MET A 214 -17.97 14.12 3.33
C MET A 214 -17.05 14.52 2.18
N ASN A 215 -16.45 13.53 1.52
CA ASN A 215 -15.57 13.67 0.35
C ASN A 215 -14.28 14.49 0.59
N GLY A 216 -13.93 14.76 1.85
CA GLY A 216 -12.60 15.20 2.27
C GLY A 216 -12.09 16.50 1.62
N THR A 217 -10.76 16.59 1.46
CA THR A 217 -10.13 17.76 0.83
C THR A 217 -10.52 17.97 -0.64
N GLN A 218 -10.96 16.91 -1.34
CA GLN A 218 -11.49 17.03 -2.71
C GLN A 218 -12.79 17.84 -2.74
N ALA A 219 -13.79 17.51 -1.93
CA ALA A 219 -15.02 18.31 -1.90
C ALA A 219 -14.81 19.71 -1.33
N TRP A 220 -13.90 19.89 -0.37
CA TRP A 220 -13.53 21.21 0.11
C TRP A 220 -13.01 22.10 -1.04
N HIS A 221 -12.11 21.56 -1.86
CA HIS A 221 -11.59 22.23 -3.04
C HIS A 221 -12.68 22.49 -4.10
N LEU A 222 -13.48 21.47 -4.44
CA LEU A 222 -14.58 21.57 -5.41
C LEU A 222 -15.67 22.57 -4.99
N SER A 223 -15.82 22.82 -3.69
CA SER A 223 -16.72 23.85 -3.14
C SER A 223 -16.14 25.27 -3.23
N GLY A 224 -14.95 25.42 -3.81
CA GLY A 224 -14.26 26.70 -3.97
C GLY A 224 -13.52 27.17 -2.73
N TYR A 225 -13.34 26.32 -1.72
CA TYR A 225 -12.59 26.66 -0.51
C TYR A 225 -11.11 26.36 -0.66
N GLU A 226 -10.27 27.22 -0.07
CA GLU A 226 -8.83 27.08 -0.09
C GLU A 226 -8.38 25.93 0.83
N VAL A 227 -7.57 25.02 0.29
CA VAL A 227 -6.81 24.03 1.07
C VAL A 227 -5.47 24.62 1.49
N MET A 228 -5.02 24.29 2.69
CA MET A 228 -3.69 24.67 3.15
C MET A 228 -2.64 23.81 2.48
N LYS A 229 -1.45 24.38 2.24
CA LYS A 229 -0.26 23.64 1.77
C LYS A 229 0.87 23.84 2.77
N GLY A 230 1.64 22.79 3.03
CA GLY A 230 2.79 22.82 3.94
C GLY A 230 2.42 22.85 5.43
N SER A 231 1.21 22.47 5.80
CA SER A 231 0.80 22.35 7.21
C SER A 231 1.67 21.35 7.97
N THR A 232 1.97 21.64 9.23
CA THR A 232 2.90 20.85 10.07
C THR A 232 2.32 20.48 11.43
N GLU A 233 1.06 20.80 11.67
CA GLU A 233 0.37 20.58 12.92
C GLU A 233 0.30 19.08 13.22
N ARG A 234 0.97 18.69 14.31
CA ARG A 234 1.03 17.32 14.81
C ARG A 234 0.67 17.31 16.31
N PRO A 235 0.09 16.21 16.82
CA PRO A 235 -0.15 16.03 18.24
C PRO A 235 1.16 16.00 19.03
N SER A 236 1.10 16.45 20.28
CA SER A 236 2.18 16.23 21.25
C SER A 236 2.26 14.74 21.64
N PRO A 237 3.35 14.29 22.29
CA PRO A 237 3.38 12.97 22.93
C PRO A 237 2.17 12.77 23.85
N VAL A 238 1.62 11.56 23.84
CA VAL A 238 0.43 11.20 24.62
C VAL A 238 0.74 11.30 26.12
N SER A 239 -0.17 11.90 26.87
CA SER A 239 -0.10 12.02 28.32
C SER A 239 -0.46 10.70 28.99
N GLU A 240 -0.05 10.49 30.25
CA GLU A 240 -0.43 9.30 31.01
C GLU A 240 -1.97 9.12 31.09
N LYS A 241 -2.71 10.23 31.26
CA LYS A 241 -4.17 10.22 31.25
C LYS A 241 -4.72 9.83 29.88
N GLY A 242 -4.13 10.38 28.81
CA GLY A 242 -4.52 10.09 27.43
C GLY A 242 -4.34 8.61 27.10
N LEU A 243 -3.18 8.04 27.47
CA LEU A 243 -2.85 6.63 27.28
C LEU A 243 -3.84 5.72 28.00
N ILE A 244 -4.11 5.96 29.29
CA ILE A 244 -5.08 5.16 30.07
C ILE A 244 -6.45 5.17 29.38
N ALA A 245 -6.94 6.35 28.98
CA ALA A 245 -8.23 6.47 28.32
C ALA A 245 -8.27 5.76 26.95
N ALA A 246 -7.17 5.78 26.21
CA ALA A 246 -7.05 5.09 24.93
C ALA A 246 -7.01 3.56 25.10
N MET A 247 -6.28 3.05 26.10
CA MET A 247 -6.25 1.63 26.45
C MET A 247 -7.63 1.14 26.89
N ASP A 248 -8.32 1.88 27.76
CA ASP A 248 -9.69 1.56 28.17
C ASP A 248 -10.68 1.52 26.98
N ALA A 249 -10.45 2.36 25.97
CA ALA A 249 -11.28 2.41 24.78
C ALA A 249 -10.96 1.25 23.82
N ALA A 250 -9.68 0.93 23.64
CA ALA A 250 -9.23 -0.22 22.85
C ALA A 250 -9.70 -1.55 23.45
N GLU A 251 -9.64 -1.71 24.78
CA GLU A 251 -10.06 -2.94 25.46
C GLU A 251 -11.54 -3.26 25.20
N LYS A 252 -12.42 -2.25 25.17
CA LYS A 252 -13.83 -2.46 24.80
C LYS A 252 -13.99 -2.99 23.38
N VAL A 253 -13.19 -2.51 22.44
CA VAL A 253 -13.21 -2.97 21.05
C VAL A 253 -12.63 -4.38 20.96
N LYS A 254 -11.55 -4.65 21.70
CA LYS A 254 -10.92 -5.97 21.84
C LYS A 254 -11.93 -7.01 22.32
N GLU A 255 -12.66 -6.72 23.39
CA GLU A 255 -13.70 -7.59 23.95
C GLU A 255 -14.88 -7.80 22.98
N ARG A 256 -15.31 -6.77 22.24
CA ARG A 256 -16.44 -6.88 21.30
C ARG A 256 -16.16 -7.80 20.11
N LEU A 257 -14.90 -7.93 19.71
CA LEU A 257 -14.47 -8.68 18.53
C LEU A 257 -13.61 -9.90 18.87
N ASP A 258 -13.53 -10.26 20.16
CA ASP A 258 -12.72 -11.38 20.66
C ASP A 258 -11.26 -11.36 20.13
N ILE A 259 -10.65 -10.16 20.06
CA ILE A 259 -9.31 -9.99 19.49
C ILE A 259 -8.27 -10.67 20.39
N ILE A 260 -7.52 -11.59 19.80
CA ILE A 260 -6.51 -12.39 20.49
C ILE A 260 -5.23 -11.56 20.65
N GLU A 261 -4.66 -11.59 21.85
CA GLU A 261 -3.32 -11.08 22.14
C GLU A 261 -2.36 -12.25 22.31
N LEU A 262 -1.24 -12.22 21.58
CA LEU A 262 -0.18 -13.22 21.66
C LEU A 262 0.96 -12.68 22.53
N ASP A 263 1.39 -13.49 23.48
CA ASP A 263 2.70 -13.27 24.07
C ASP A 263 3.82 -13.70 23.10
N LYS A 264 5.06 -13.53 23.55
CA LYS A 264 6.24 -13.88 22.76
C LYS A 264 6.29 -15.36 22.38
N ASP A 265 5.95 -16.25 23.31
CA ASP A 265 6.07 -17.69 23.12
C ASP A 265 4.99 -18.19 22.14
N ASP A 266 3.77 -17.64 22.23
CA ASP A 266 2.69 -17.90 21.28
C ASP A 266 3.05 -17.39 19.87
N LEU A 267 3.63 -16.19 19.75
CA LEU A 267 4.08 -15.64 18.47
C LEU A 267 5.24 -16.45 17.87
N ASP A 268 6.21 -16.86 18.67
CA ASP A 268 7.31 -17.72 18.21
C ASP A 268 6.81 -19.12 17.82
N THR A 269 5.73 -19.60 18.44
CA THR A 269 5.02 -20.82 17.99
C THR A 269 4.44 -20.62 16.60
N TRP A 270 3.71 -19.53 16.35
CA TRP A 270 3.15 -19.24 15.03
C TRP A 270 4.24 -19.07 13.96
N ARG A 271 5.40 -18.51 14.31
CA ARG A 271 6.57 -18.44 13.42
C ARG A 271 7.14 -19.80 13.06
N GLY A 272 7.10 -20.74 14.00
CA GLY A 272 7.52 -22.13 13.77
C GLY A 272 6.60 -22.92 12.84
N GLU A 273 5.41 -22.40 12.53
CA GLU A 273 4.40 -22.99 11.65
C GLU A 273 4.44 -22.42 10.22
N ASP A 274 5.55 -21.79 9.81
CA ASP A 274 5.73 -21.12 8.50
C ASP A 274 5.59 -22.06 7.28
N GLY A 275 5.77 -23.37 7.47
CA GLY A 275 5.47 -24.41 6.49
C GLY A 275 4.00 -24.86 6.45
N GLU A 276 3.17 -24.40 7.37
CA GLU A 276 1.77 -24.83 7.52
C GLU A 276 0.78 -23.68 7.32
N ARG A 277 1.15 -22.44 7.66
CA ARG A 277 0.32 -21.24 7.52
C ARG A 277 1.16 -20.05 7.09
N SER A 278 0.60 -19.20 6.23
CA SER A 278 1.20 -17.90 5.91
C SER A 278 1.07 -16.99 7.12
N LEU A 279 2.14 -16.29 7.50
CA LEU A 279 2.17 -15.38 8.65
C LEU A 279 2.71 -14.01 8.24
N PHE A 280 1.95 -12.97 8.53
CA PHE A 280 2.33 -11.56 8.34
C PHE A 280 2.49 -10.91 9.71
N ILE A 281 3.67 -10.35 9.98
CA ILE A 281 3.94 -9.61 11.23
C ILE A 281 4.13 -8.14 10.86
N LEU A 282 3.19 -7.29 11.25
CA LEU A 282 3.05 -5.93 10.77
C LEU A 282 3.09 -4.95 11.93
N ASP A 283 4.10 -4.08 11.96
CA ASP A 283 4.21 -3.02 12.96
C ASP A 283 3.36 -1.83 12.54
N VAL A 284 2.32 -1.53 13.31
CA VAL A 284 1.30 -0.55 12.95
C VAL A 284 1.55 0.85 13.50
N ARG A 285 2.70 1.05 14.16
CA ARG A 285 3.14 2.34 14.69
C ARG A 285 3.61 3.27 13.57
N THR A 286 4.05 4.47 13.94
CA THR A 286 4.63 5.40 12.97
C THR A 286 5.94 4.85 12.39
N PRO A 287 6.30 5.19 11.13
CA PRO A 287 7.59 4.81 10.57
C PRO A 287 8.78 5.24 11.44
N GLU A 288 8.70 6.41 12.08
CA GLU A 288 9.76 6.91 12.96
C GLU A 288 9.94 6.05 14.23
N GLU A 289 8.84 5.56 14.81
CA GLU A 289 8.89 4.61 15.94
C GLU A 289 9.48 3.26 15.51
N TYR A 290 9.08 2.76 14.33
CA TYR A 290 9.63 1.53 13.77
C TYR A 290 11.15 1.63 13.59
N GLU A 291 11.63 2.70 12.95
CA GLU A 291 13.07 2.89 12.67
C GLU A 291 13.91 3.02 13.94
N THR A 292 13.33 3.60 15.00
CA THR A 292 14.00 3.74 16.30
C THR A 292 14.12 2.40 17.05
N GLY A 293 13.25 1.44 16.76
CA GLY A 293 13.27 0.13 17.39
C GLY A 293 11.98 -0.65 17.13
N HIS A 294 12.07 -1.79 16.45
CA HIS A 294 10.94 -2.64 16.09
C HIS A 294 11.20 -4.12 16.36
N PHE A 295 10.10 -4.88 16.41
CA PHE A 295 10.14 -6.32 16.62
C PHE A 295 10.84 -7.03 15.43
N PRO A 296 11.84 -7.89 15.67
CA PRO A 296 12.62 -8.51 14.59
C PRO A 296 11.71 -9.28 13.63
N GLY A 297 11.82 -9.03 12.33
CA GLY A 297 11.00 -9.71 11.32
C GLY A 297 9.59 -9.15 11.16
N SER A 298 9.21 -8.07 11.86
CA SER A 298 8.04 -7.28 11.48
C SER A 298 8.33 -6.41 10.27
N ARG A 299 7.29 -6.06 9.52
CA ARG A 299 7.31 -5.06 8.45
C ARG A 299 6.60 -3.80 8.93
N SER A 300 7.18 -2.63 8.67
CA SER A 300 6.49 -1.35 8.92
C SER A 300 5.24 -1.25 8.05
N ALA A 301 4.08 -1.10 8.69
CA ALA A 301 2.77 -1.00 8.05
C ALA A 301 1.85 -0.11 8.91
N PRO A 302 2.07 1.21 8.94
CA PRO A 302 1.31 2.12 9.81
C PRO A 302 -0.19 1.87 9.70
N GLY A 303 -0.88 1.66 10.82
CA GLY A 303 -2.18 0.97 10.81
C GLY A 303 -3.25 1.63 9.93
N GLY A 304 -3.26 2.96 9.86
CA GLY A 304 -4.18 3.68 8.96
C GLY A 304 -3.92 3.43 7.47
N GLN A 305 -2.65 3.24 7.09
CA GLN A 305 -2.26 2.83 5.74
C GLN A 305 -2.55 1.34 5.52
N LEU A 306 -2.24 0.47 6.48
CA LEU A 306 -2.57 -0.95 6.38
C LEU A 306 -4.06 -1.19 6.07
N ILE A 307 -4.97 -0.44 6.70
CA ILE A 307 -6.41 -0.54 6.39
C ILE A 307 -6.77 0.08 5.05
N GLN A 308 -6.08 1.14 4.61
CA GLN A 308 -6.35 1.81 3.34
C GLN A 308 -5.89 1.01 2.11
N GLU A 309 -4.84 0.21 2.23
CA GLU A 309 -4.14 -0.48 1.14
C GLU A 309 -3.71 -1.89 1.56
N THR A 310 -4.63 -2.64 2.18
CA THR A 310 -4.36 -3.96 2.80
C THR A 310 -3.74 -4.96 1.83
N ASP A 311 -4.17 -4.91 0.57
CA ASP A 311 -3.70 -5.75 -0.55
C ASP A 311 -2.20 -5.55 -0.88
N THR A 312 -1.57 -4.47 -0.39
CA THR A 312 -0.12 -4.19 -0.55
C THR A 312 0.73 -4.75 0.61
N PHE A 313 0.08 -5.15 1.70
CA PHE A 313 0.72 -5.71 2.89
C PHE A 313 0.46 -7.20 3.06
N VAL A 314 -0.73 -7.66 2.68
CA VAL A 314 -1.20 -9.02 2.91
C VAL A 314 -1.76 -9.61 1.62
N GLY A 315 -0.94 -10.39 0.90
CA GLY A 315 -1.30 -10.95 -0.41
C GLY A 315 -1.94 -12.34 -0.37
N VAL A 316 -2.05 -12.95 0.82
CA VAL A 316 -2.61 -14.31 1.00
C VAL A 316 -3.87 -14.23 1.84
N TRP A 317 -5.03 -14.33 1.21
CA TRP A 317 -6.31 -14.45 1.90
C TRP A 317 -6.35 -15.73 2.74
N GLY A 318 -6.85 -15.63 3.97
CA GLY A 318 -6.83 -16.73 4.95
C GLY A 318 -5.50 -16.90 5.70
N GLY A 319 -4.48 -16.10 5.38
CA GLY A 319 -3.23 -16.06 6.14
C GLY A 319 -3.41 -15.43 7.53
N ARG A 320 -2.48 -15.73 8.44
CA ARG A 320 -2.41 -15.14 9.78
C ARG A 320 -1.81 -13.75 9.75
N VAL A 321 -2.41 -12.81 10.46
CA VAL A 321 -1.89 -11.46 10.61
C VAL A 321 -1.66 -11.16 12.08
N VAL A 322 -0.43 -10.79 12.44
CA VAL A 322 -0.06 -10.33 13.78
C VAL A 322 0.30 -8.85 13.68
N LEU A 323 -0.47 -8.02 14.37
CA LEU A 323 -0.24 -6.58 14.44
C LEU A 323 0.57 -6.23 15.68
N VAL A 324 1.64 -5.47 15.49
CA VAL A 324 2.59 -5.11 16.55
C VAL A 324 2.48 -3.63 16.86
N ASP A 325 2.36 -3.30 18.15
CA ASP A 325 2.54 -1.94 18.66
C ASP A 325 3.26 -1.96 20.02
N GLY A 326 3.35 -0.81 20.70
CA GLY A 326 3.91 -0.71 22.06
C GLY A 326 2.93 -0.18 23.10
N ASP A 327 1.64 -0.10 22.77
CA ASP A 327 0.62 0.59 23.59
C ASP A 327 -0.69 -0.19 23.71
N GLY A 328 -0.90 -1.23 22.91
CA GLY A 328 -2.11 -2.03 22.86
C GLY A 328 -3.31 -1.34 22.22
N VAL A 329 -3.18 -0.09 21.77
CA VAL A 329 -4.30 0.67 21.18
C VAL A 329 -4.27 0.54 19.67
N ARG A 330 -3.14 0.87 19.05
CA ARG A 330 -3.02 0.98 17.58
C ARG A 330 -3.20 -0.37 16.91
N ALA A 331 -2.59 -1.43 17.45
CA ALA A 331 -2.74 -2.80 16.99
C ALA A 331 -4.18 -3.29 17.16
N THR A 332 -4.80 -3.06 18.33
CA THR A 332 -6.19 -3.45 18.60
C THR A 332 -7.17 -2.79 17.63
N MET A 333 -7.07 -1.47 17.46
CA MET A 333 -7.96 -0.75 16.54
C MET A 333 -7.74 -1.17 15.09
N THR A 334 -6.50 -1.45 14.69
CA THR A 334 -6.22 -1.94 13.33
C THR A 334 -6.73 -3.37 13.14
N ALA A 335 -6.55 -4.26 14.12
CA ALA A 335 -7.06 -5.62 14.10
C ALA A 335 -8.59 -5.64 13.98
N SER A 336 -9.27 -4.73 14.68
CA SER A 336 -10.72 -4.59 14.62
C SER A 336 -11.22 -4.39 13.19
N TRP A 337 -10.48 -3.64 12.35
CA TRP A 337 -10.86 -3.40 10.97
C TRP A 337 -10.54 -4.58 10.07
N LEU A 338 -9.39 -5.23 10.24
CA LEU A 338 -9.06 -6.44 9.47
C LEU A 338 -10.09 -7.55 9.70
N LEU A 339 -10.50 -7.78 10.95
CA LEU A 339 -11.54 -8.76 11.29
C LEU A 339 -12.87 -8.44 10.58
N GLN A 340 -13.30 -7.17 10.62
CA GLN A 340 -14.51 -6.73 9.91
C GLN A 340 -14.35 -6.76 8.38
N MET A 341 -13.13 -6.68 7.85
CA MET A 341 -12.84 -6.88 6.43
C MET A 341 -12.84 -8.36 6.01
N GLY A 342 -13.01 -9.29 6.96
CA GLY A 342 -13.08 -10.73 6.71
C GLY A 342 -11.74 -11.46 6.82
N TRP A 343 -10.75 -10.86 7.48
CA TRP A 343 -9.52 -11.55 7.89
C TRP A 343 -9.79 -12.28 9.20
N GLU A 344 -9.88 -13.60 9.16
CA GLU A 344 -10.37 -14.38 10.31
C GLU A 344 -9.29 -14.71 11.36
N ASP A 345 -8.01 -14.72 10.98
CA ASP A 345 -6.89 -15.15 11.83
C ASP A 345 -5.97 -13.96 12.15
N VAL A 346 -6.52 -12.98 12.87
CA VAL A 346 -5.85 -11.73 13.24
C VAL A 346 -5.60 -11.70 14.74
N ALA A 347 -4.36 -11.42 15.12
CA ALA A 347 -3.96 -11.24 16.51
C ALA A 347 -3.12 -9.99 16.69
N ILE A 348 -2.93 -9.57 17.94
CA ILE A 348 -2.04 -8.46 18.31
C ILE A 348 -0.88 -8.97 19.16
N HIS A 349 0.24 -8.28 19.09
CA HIS A 349 1.38 -8.46 19.99
C HIS A 349 1.86 -7.09 20.47
N ILE A 350 1.83 -6.89 21.79
CA ILE A 350 2.28 -5.65 22.41
C ILE A 350 3.76 -5.84 22.77
N ILE A 351 4.63 -4.99 22.22
CA ILE A 351 6.07 -5.03 22.50
C ILE A 351 6.29 -4.88 24.01
N ASP A 352 6.94 -5.87 24.61
CA ASP A 352 7.39 -5.83 25.99
C ASP A 352 8.88 -5.44 26.05
N PRO A 353 9.24 -4.22 26.47
CA PRO A 353 10.65 -3.80 26.52
C PRO A 353 11.54 -4.65 27.46
N GLU A 354 10.97 -5.42 28.38
CA GLU A 354 11.73 -6.31 29.28
C GLU A 354 12.03 -7.67 28.64
N ASN A 355 11.15 -8.16 27.75
CA ASN A 355 11.21 -9.51 27.21
C ASN A 355 11.47 -9.57 25.69
N ASP A 356 11.24 -8.47 24.97
CA ASP A 356 11.46 -8.36 23.54
C ASP A 356 12.76 -7.66 23.20
N TYR A 357 13.50 -8.29 22.30
CA TYR A 357 14.65 -7.69 21.66
C TYR A 357 14.18 -6.91 20.44
N LEU A 358 14.64 -5.66 20.29
CA LEU A 358 14.31 -4.78 19.17
C LEU A 358 15.51 -4.58 18.23
N ILE A 359 15.22 -4.34 16.96
CA ILE A 359 16.19 -3.95 15.93
C ILE A 359 15.89 -2.54 15.41
N GLU A 360 16.92 -1.82 14.95
CA GLU A 360 16.83 -0.45 14.45
C GLU A 360 16.92 -0.41 12.92
N GLY A 361 16.43 0.67 12.33
CA GLY A 361 16.53 0.97 10.89
C GLY A 361 15.23 0.76 10.11
N SER A 362 15.23 1.20 8.85
CA SER A 362 14.07 1.10 7.96
C SER A 362 13.86 -0.35 7.48
N TYR A 363 12.63 -0.65 7.08
CA TYR A 363 12.31 -1.94 6.45
C TYR A 363 13.06 -2.08 5.12
N ALA A 364 13.76 -3.20 4.93
CA ALA A 364 14.41 -3.54 3.67
C ALA A 364 13.74 -4.79 3.09
N PRO A 365 13.04 -4.69 1.94
CA PRO A 365 12.42 -5.85 1.31
C PRO A 365 13.48 -6.85 0.86
N ARG A 366 13.19 -8.13 1.02
CA ARG A 366 14.06 -9.19 0.52
C ARG A 366 13.78 -9.43 -0.95
N VAL A 367 14.75 -9.05 -1.79
CA VAL A 367 14.72 -9.37 -3.23
C VAL A 367 15.10 -10.84 -3.42
N LEU A 368 14.18 -11.62 -4.00
CA LEU A 368 14.40 -13.04 -4.28
C LEU A 368 15.24 -13.25 -5.55
N GLY A 369 15.85 -14.43 -5.65
CA GLY A 369 16.73 -14.80 -6.75
C GLY A 369 18.17 -14.31 -6.57
N ASP A 370 19.07 -14.84 -7.39
CA ASP A 370 20.45 -14.33 -7.44
C ASP A 370 20.47 -13.01 -8.22
N HIS A 371 20.89 -11.93 -7.55
CA HIS A 371 21.18 -10.64 -8.17
C HIS A 371 22.63 -10.20 -7.86
N GLY A 372 23.37 -10.96 -7.04
CA GLY A 372 24.74 -10.65 -6.64
C GLY A 372 25.78 -11.00 -7.71
N SER A 373 25.45 -11.94 -8.61
CA SER A 373 26.33 -12.34 -9.73
C SER A 373 26.30 -11.39 -10.93
N ALA A 374 25.39 -10.40 -10.94
CA ALA A 374 25.28 -9.44 -12.02
C ALA A 374 26.58 -8.65 -12.24
N ARG A 375 26.95 -8.47 -13.51
CA ARG A 375 28.08 -7.60 -13.88
C ARG A 375 27.74 -6.17 -13.48
N GLY A 376 28.62 -5.53 -12.71
CA GLY A 376 28.39 -4.17 -12.21
C GLY A 376 29.50 -3.18 -12.50
N ILE A 377 29.14 -1.90 -12.52
CA ILE A 377 30.02 -0.73 -12.65
C ILE A 377 29.81 0.24 -11.47
N ASP A 378 30.87 0.88 -10.99
CA ASP A 378 30.78 1.89 -9.92
C ASP A 378 30.40 3.27 -10.48
N ALA A 379 29.77 4.11 -9.66
CA ALA A 379 29.29 5.44 -10.07
C ALA A 379 30.38 6.32 -10.73
N ALA A 380 31.60 6.31 -10.19
CA ALA A 380 32.70 7.12 -10.74
C ALA A 380 33.14 6.65 -12.14
N ALA A 381 33.15 5.34 -12.37
CA ALA A 381 33.45 4.77 -13.68
C ALA A 381 32.33 5.06 -14.68
N LEU A 382 31.06 4.86 -14.28
CA LEU A 382 29.90 5.21 -15.08
C LEU A 382 29.92 6.69 -15.50
N ARG A 383 30.22 7.60 -14.57
CA ARG A 383 30.34 9.04 -14.88
C ARG A 383 31.42 9.32 -15.92
N GLY A 384 32.52 8.56 -15.92
CA GLY A 384 33.55 8.62 -16.95
C GLY A 384 33.04 8.16 -18.32
N ASP A 385 32.35 7.03 -18.34
CA ASP A 385 31.79 6.45 -19.57
C ASP A 385 30.72 7.35 -20.18
N LEU A 386 29.84 7.95 -19.37
CA LEU A 386 28.84 8.93 -19.83
C LEU A 386 29.49 10.18 -20.43
N LYS A 387 30.56 10.70 -19.83
CA LYS A 387 31.31 11.85 -20.40
C LYS A 387 31.98 11.53 -21.73
N SER A 388 32.37 10.28 -21.94
CA SER A 388 32.98 9.82 -23.19
C SER A 388 31.96 9.39 -24.25
N GLY A 389 30.67 9.29 -23.89
CA GLY A 389 29.59 8.87 -24.78
C GLY A 389 29.59 7.37 -25.10
N THR A 390 30.25 6.55 -24.27
CA THR A 390 30.38 5.09 -24.49
C THR A 390 29.26 4.29 -23.79
N ALA A 391 28.70 4.82 -22.71
CA ALA A 391 27.59 4.22 -21.97
C ALA A 391 26.26 4.97 -22.18
N LEU A 392 25.17 4.23 -22.02
CA LEU A 392 23.81 4.74 -21.88
C LEU A 392 23.20 4.17 -20.59
N VAL A 393 22.50 5.01 -19.82
CA VAL A 393 21.81 4.58 -18.59
C VAL A 393 20.34 4.28 -18.88
N VAL A 394 19.84 3.19 -18.32
CA VAL A 394 18.42 2.85 -18.26
C VAL A 394 18.01 2.79 -16.79
N ASP A 395 17.06 3.64 -16.42
CA ASP A 395 16.49 3.68 -15.07
C ASP A 395 15.24 2.81 -15.01
N LEU A 396 15.20 1.91 -14.02
CA LEU A 396 14.15 0.93 -13.81
C LEU A 396 13.32 1.22 -12.56
N ASP A 397 13.60 2.31 -11.83
CA ASP A 397 12.69 2.79 -10.79
C ASP A 397 11.34 3.19 -11.40
N ASP A 398 10.34 3.38 -10.53
CA ASP A 398 9.03 3.83 -10.98
C ASP A 398 9.09 5.24 -11.60
N SER A 399 8.10 5.55 -12.43
CA SER A 399 8.06 6.76 -13.22
C SER A 399 7.92 8.01 -12.38
N ARG A 400 7.47 7.93 -11.11
CA ARG A 400 7.45 9.08 -10.19
C ARG A 400 8.86 9.33 -9.67
N THR A 401 9.55 8.31 -9.17
CA THR A 401 10.94 8.42 -8.70
C THR A 401 11.87 8.91 -9.82
N TYR A 402 11.75 8.37 -11.03
CA TYR A 402 12.50 8.86 -12.19
C TYR A 402 12.27 10.37 -12.41
N ARG A 403 11.01 10.83 -12.40
CA ARG A 403 10.68 12.25 -12.60
C ARG A 403 11.24 13.15 -11.50
N GLU A 404 11.23 12.69 -10.25
CA GLU A 404 11.74 13.43 -9.11
C GLU A 404 13.26 13.62 -9.20
N GLY A 405 13.99 12.58 -9.62
CA GLY A 405 15.42 12.66 -9.84
C GLY A 405 16.03 11.39 -10.43
N HIS A 406 16.70 11.51 -11.57
CA HIS A 406 17.40 10.42 -12.26
C HIS A 406 18.82 10.81 -12.69
N ILE A 407 19.64 9.83 -13.02
CA ILE A 407 21.00 10.07 -13.53
C ILE A 407 20.93 10.85 -14.85
N PRO A 408 21.74 11.91 -15.06
CA PRO A 408 21.67 12.72 -16.27
C PRO A 408 21.73 11.91 -17.58
N GLY A 409 20.74 12.13 -18.46
CA GLY A 409 20.59 11.41 -19.73
C GLY A 409 20.09 9.97 -19.62
N ALA A 410 19.64 9.50 -18.45
CA ALA A 410 19.04 8.18 -18.28
C ALA A 410 17.69 8.06 -19.00
N TRP A 411 17.41 6.84 -19.48
CA TRP A 411 16.15 6.47 -20.11
C TRP A 411 15.29 5.68 -19.13
N PHE A 412 14.07 6.13 -18.85
CA PHE A 412 13.09 5.36 -18.08
C PHE A 412 12.64 4.13 -18.87
N ALA A 413 12.62 2.96 -18.23
CA ALA A 413 12.07 1.73 -18.78
C ALA A 413 11.44 0.84 -17.72
N LEU A 414 10.38 0.11 -18.11
CA LEU A 414 9.77 -0.92 -17.28
C LEU A 414 10.40 -2.28 -17.58
N ARG A 415 10.82 -2.98 -16.53
CA ARG A 415 11.40 -4.33 -16.66
C ARG A 415 10.41 -5.34 -17.26
N THR A 416 9.11 -5.16 -17.02
CA THR A 416 8.03 -5.99 -17.60
C THR A 416 8.09 -6.06 -19.13
N HIS A 417 8.42 -4.93 -19.77
CA HIS A 417 8.51 -4.74 -21.22
C HIS A 417 9.95 -4.41 -21.68
N LEU A 418 10.96 -4.93 -20.98
CA LEU A 418 12.36 -4.53 -21.18
C LEU A 418 12.83 -4.68 -22.63
N ALA A 419 12.50 -5.79 -23.30
CA ALA A 419 12.89 -6.02 -24.69
C ALA A 419 12.38 -4.92 -25.65
N GLU A 420 11.15 -4.46 -25.46
CA GLU A 420 10.56 -3.38 -26.27
C GLU A 420 11.21 -2.02 -25.96
N ALA A 421 11.50 -1.76 -24.69
CA ALA A 421 12.21 -0.55 -24.26
C ALA A 421 13.62 -0.51 -24.89
N LEU A 422 14.37 -1.61 -24.82
CA LEU A 422 15.72 -1.73 -25.38
C LEU A 422 15.76 -1.49 -26.90
N ALA A 423 14.72 -1.89 -27.63
CA ALA A 423 14.61 -1.67 -29.07
C ALA A 423 14.50 -0.17 -29.45
N LYS A 424 14.05 0.69 -28.53
CA LYS A 424 13.91 2.14 -28.73
C LYS A 424 15.17 2.93 -28.34
N LEU A 425 16.11 2.30 -27.63
CA LEU A 425 17.29 2.99 -27.12
C LEU A 425 18.27 3.39 -28.23
N PRO A 426 18.94 4.55 -28.10
CA PRO A 426 20.10 4.90 -28.91
C PRO A 426 21.17 3.81 -28.93
N LYS A 427 22.02 3.84 -29.97
CA LYS A 427 23.20 2.95 -30.02
C LYS A 427 24.26 3.41 -29.02
N SER A 428 24.80 2.47 -28.26
CA SER A 428 25.89 2.66 -27.30
C SER A 428 26.80 1.43 -27.27
N GLU A 429 28.01 1.57 -26.77
CA GLU A 429 28.93 0.42 -26.55
C GLU A 429 28.49 -0.40 -25.33
N SER A 430 27.98 0.29 -24.29
CA SER A 430 27.43 -0.33 -23.09
C SER A 430 26.05 0.23 -22.72
N ILE A 431 25.25 -0.60 -22.05
CA ILE A 431 24.01 -0.23 -21.38
C ILE A 431 24.22 -0.50 -19.90
N VAL A 432 23.87 0.49 -19.07
CA VAL A 432 23.96 0.40 -17.62
C VAL A 432 22.58 0.58 -17.02
N PHE A 433 22.06 -0.46 -16.38
CA PHE A 433 20.81 -0.37 -15.63
C PHE A 433 21.06 0.28 -14.27
N THR A 434 20.10 1.06 -13.81
CA THR A 434 20.01 1.56 -12.44
C THR A 434 18.58 1.40 -11.91
N SER A 435 18.48 1.36 -10.60
CA SER A 435 17.28 1.50 -9.79
C SER A 435 17.73 2.12 -8.46
N SER A 436 16.84 2.38 -7.52
CA SER A 436 17.17 3.14 -6.30
C SER A 436 18.34 2.53 -5.54
N ASP A 437 18.25 1.24 -5.22
CA ASP A 437 19.30 0.46 -4.54
C ASP A 437 20.17 -0.41 -5.49
N GLY A 438 19.76 -0.50 -6.76
CA GLY A 438 20.40 -1.31 -7.80
C GLY A 438 19.99 -2.79 -7.84
N ALA A 439 19.09 -3.26 -6.97
CA ALA A 439 18.67 -4.66 -6.95
C ALA A 439 17.90 -5.04 -8.23
N LEU A 440 16.89 -4.24 -8.60
CA LEU A 440 16.15 -4.39 -9.86
C LEU A 440 17.05 -4.29 -11.10
N ALA A 441 18.02 -3.38 -11.06
CA ALA A 441 19.02 -3.24 -12.11
C ALA A 441 19.86 -4.51 -12.29
N CYS A 442 20.28 -5.14 -11.19
CA CYS A 442 21.00 -6.41 -11.23
C CYS A 442 20.15 -7.55 -11.82
N LEU A 443 18.87 -7.63 -11.45
CA LEU A 443 17.95 -8.61 -12.04
C LEU A 443 17.81 -8.41 -13.56
N ALA A 444 17.66 -7.18 -14.02
CA ALA A 444 17.58 -6.87 -15.45
C ALA A 444 18.86 -7.22 -16.23
N VAL A 445 20.05 -7.13 -15.61
CA VAL A 445 21.30 -7.63 -16.24
C VAL A 445 21.22 -9.14 -16.47
N LEU A 446 20.68 -9.88 -15.50
CA LEU A 446 20.63 -11.35 -15.54
C LEU A 446 19.55 -11.87 -16.48
N ASP A 447 18.43 -11.14 -16.63
CA ASP A 447 17.41 -11.45 -17.64
C ASP A 447 17.97 -11.44 -19.07
N LEU A 448 19.05 -10.68 -19.30
CA LEU A 448 19.70 -10.50 -20.61
C LEU A 448 21.00 -11.32 -20.76
N ALA A 449 21.39 -12.11 -19.76
CA ALA A 449 22.67 -12.81 -19.77
C ALA A 449 22.79 -13.90 -20.86
N ASP A 450 21.66 -14.37 -21.40
CA ASP A 450 21.58 -15.39 -22.45
C ASP A 450 21.31 -14.81 -23.85
N ASP A 451 21.08 -13.49 -23.96
CA ASP A 451 20.84 -12.84 -25.25
C ASP A 451 22.18 -12.51 -25.95
N ASP A 452 22.24 -12.72 -27.27
CA ASP A 452 23.37 -12.33 -28.14
C ASP A 452 23.40 -10.80 -28.33
N ILE A 453 23.44 -10.07 -27.22
CA ILE A 453 23.52 -8.62 -27.20
C ILE A 453 24.96 -8.26 -27.54
N SER A 454 25.14 -7.61 -28.69
CA SER A 454 26.43 -7.09 -29.14
C SER A 454 27.01 -5.96 -28.27
N ARG A 455 26.40 -5.67 -27.11
CA ARG A 455 26.71 -4.55 -26.20
C ARG A 455 27.05 -5.10 -24.82
N THR A 456 27.91 -4.39 -24.10
CA THR A 456 28.17 -4.71 -22.69
C THR A 456 26.98 -4.26 -21.83
N VAL A 457 26.37 -5.18 -21.10
CA VAL A 457 25.28 -4.89 -20.15
C VAL A 457 25.80 -4.96 -18.71
N MET A 458 25.50 -3.96 -17.89
CA MET A 458 25.94 -3.86 -16.49
C MET A 458 24.87 -3.22 -15.61
N ALA A 459 24.96 -3.42 -14.30
CA ALA A 459 24.18 -2.68 -13.30
C ALA A 459 25.06 -1.64 -12.60
N LEU A 460 24.49 -0.48 -12.25
CA LEU A 460 25.15 0.47 -11.36
C LEU A 460 25.17 -0.10 -9.94
N ARG A 461 26.38 -0.34 -9.39
CA ARG A 461 26.52 -0.88 -8.04
C ARG A 461 25.98 0.10 -7.00
N GLY A 462 25.01 -0.35 -6.21
CA GLY A 462 24.30 0.46 -5.21
C GLY A 462 23.32 1.47 -5.83
N GLY A 463 23.01 1.34 -7.12
CA GLY A 463 21.95 2.09 -7.78
C GLY A 463 22.14 3.61 -7.80
N THR A 464 21.03 4.30 -8.01
CA THR A 464 20.97 5.77 -8.02
C THR A 464 21.35 6.35 -6.65
N GLN A 465 21.10 5.62 -5.55
CA GLN A 465 21.57 6.02 -4.22
C GLN A 465 23.11 6.12 -4.14
N ALA A 466 23.86 5.18 -4.73
CA ALA A 466 25.32 5.26 -4.78
C ALA A 466 25.83 6.41 -5.66
N TRP A 467 25.10 6.76 -6.72
CA TRP A 467 25.36 7.95 -7.53
C TRP A 467 25.23 9.23 -6.70
N ILE A 468 24.13 9.36 -5.96
CA ILE A 468 23.86 10.48 -5.04
C ILE A 468 24.93 10.54 -3.94
N ALA A 469 25.26 9.40 -3.32
CA ALA A 469 26.28 9.31 -2.27
C ALA A 469 27.69 9.71 -2.77
N SER A 470 27.93 9.60 -4.08
CA SER A 470 29.16 10.07 -4.73
C SER A 470 29.18 11.59 -5.00
N GLY A 471 28.11 12.31 -4.61
CA GLY A 471 27.95 13.75 -4.79
C GLY A 471 27.74 14.13 -6.26
N PHE A 472 27.15 13.24 -7.06
CA PHE A 472 26.87 13.50 -8.46
C PHE A 472 25.45 14.02 -8.66
N ASP A 473 25.29 14.94 -9.61
CA ASP A 473 24.03 15.62 -9.87
C ASP A 473 23.00 14.68 -10.50
N LEU A 474 21.72 14.97 -10.26
CA LEU A 474 20.57 14.36 -10.92
C LEU A 474 19.93 15.34 -11.91
N GLU A 475 19.26 14.80 -12.92
CA GLU A 475 18.26 15.50 -13.73
C GLU A 475 16.85 15.17 -13.19
N SER A 476 15.84 15.98 -13.54
CA SER A 476 14.44 15.76 -13.16
C SER A 476 13.51 16.00 -14.36
N GLY A 477 12.29 15.50 -14.27
CA GLY A 477 11.26 15.58 -15.31
C GLY A 477 11.28 14.42 -16.31
N ASP A 478 10.50 14.55 -17.37
CA ASP A 478 10.29 13.50 -18.39
C ASP A 478 11.31 13.60 -19.54
N SER A 479 12.60 13.40 -19.24
CA SER A 479 13.66 13.66 -20.23
C SER A 479 13.69 12.61 -21.35
N ASN A 480 13.78 11.32 -21.01
CA ASN A 480 13.84 10.22 -21.97
C ASN A 480 12.99 9.01 -21.54
N MET A 481 11.92 8.72 -22.30
CA MET A 481 10.98 7.64 -22.00
C MET A 481 11.09 6.51 -23.02
N ALA A 482 11.65 5.36 -22.64
CA ALA A 482 11.65 4.15 -23.48
C ALA A 482 10.37 3.33 -23.29
N SER A 483 9.78 3.38 -22.10
CA SER A 483 8.48 2.77 -21.80
C SER A 483 7.38 3.81 -21.65
N THR A 484 6.14 3.40 -21.91
CA THR A 484 4.98 4.14 -21.42
C THR A 484 4.97 4.04 -19.90
N PRO A 485 4.77 5.14 -19.15
CA PRO A 485 4.73 5.10 -17.68
C PRO A 485 3.35 4.68 -17.17
N ASP A 486 3.03 3.40 -17.33
CA ASP A 486 1.78 2.76 -16.87
C ASP A 486 1.95 2.00 -15.54
N ASP A 487 3.08 2.21 -14.87
CA ASP A 487 3.47 1.61 -13.60
C ASP A 487 2.86 2.27 -12.36
N ILE A 488 2.48 3.55 -12.46
CA ILE A 488 1.83 4.30 -11.38
C ILE A 488 0.56 4.97 -11.89
N ARG A 489 -0.54 4.70 -11.19
CA ARG A 489 -1.79 5.41 -11.31
C ARG A 489 -1.73 6.74 -10.56
N LEU A 490 -1.77 7.83 -11.31
CA LEU A 490 -1.82 9.18 -10.74
C LEU A 490 -3.09 9.39 -9.91
N LYS A 491 -2.94 10.00 -8.72
CA LYS A 491 -4.09 10.41 -7.91
C LYS A 491 -4.92 11.45 -8.66
N ALA A 492 -6.21 11.57 -8.37
CA ALA A 492 -7.09 12.55 -9.05
C ALA A 492 -6.53 13.98 -9.06
N ARG A 493 -5.87 14.38 -7.96
CA ARG A 493 -5.22 15.70 -7.80
C ARG A 493 -3.90 15.88 -8.56
N GLU A 494 -3.34 14.79 -9.06
CA GLU A 494 -2.07 14.75 -9.82
C GLU A 494 -2.33 14.77 -11.33
N GLN A 495 -3.60 14.64 -11.76
CA GLN A 495 -4.01 14.69 -13.16
C GLN A 495 -3.85 16.12 -13.70
N SER A 496 -3.11 16.32 -14.79
CA SER A 496 -2.68 17.64 -15.27
C SER A 496 -3.68 18.36 -16.18
N GLU A 497 -4.59 17.63 -16.83
CA GLU A 497 -5.51 18.20 -17.82
C GLU A 497 -6.74 18.88 -17.18
N ASP A 498 -7.43 18.17 -16.30
CA ASP A 498 -8.61 18.66 -15.57
C ASP A 498 -8.71 17.98 -14.20
N ILE A 499 -8.12 18.61 -13.19
CA ILE A 499 -8.10 18.13 -11.81
C ILE A 499 -9.52 17.99 -11.25
N GLU A 500 -10.40 18.95 -11.52
CA GLU A 500 -11.75 18.98 -10.96
C GLU A 500 -12.62 17.86 -11.56
N ALA A 501 -12.52 17.62 -12.87
CA ALA A 501 -13.19 16.49 -13.52
C ALA A 501 -12.67 15.15 -12.98
N ALA A 502 -11.35 15.01 -12.79
CA ALA A 502 -10.75 13.80 -12.23
C ALA A 502 -11.21 13.54 -10.78
N MET A 503 -11.29 14.59 -9.94
CA MET A 503 -11.82 14.48 -8.58
C MET A 503 -13.29 14.06 -8.57
N ASN A 504 -14.12 14.69 -9.41
CA ASN A 504 -15.54 14.33 -9.51
C ASN A 504 -15.74 12.89 -9.99
N ALA A 505 -14.95 12.43 -10.97
CA ALA A 505 -14.97 11.05 -11.44
C ALA A 505 -14.57 10.06 -10.33
N TYR A 506 -13.51 10.37 -9.58
CA TYR A 506 -13.06 9.55 -8.45
C TYR A 506 -14.11 9.43 -7.35
N LEU A 507 -14.71 10.54 -6.93
CA LEU A 507 -15.76 10.52 -5.89
C LEU A 507 -17.01 9.77 -6.36
N THR A 508 -17.40 9.97 -7.62
CA THR A 508 -18.52 9.22 -8.23
C THR A 508 -18.24 7.72 -8.26
N TRP A 509 -17.00 7.33 -8.55
CA TRP A 509 -16.57 5.94 -8.51
C TRP A 509 -16.63 5.37 -7.08
N GLU A 510 -16.03 6.03 -6.08
CA GLU A 510 -16.05 5.56 -4.67
C GLU A 510 -17.49 5.32 -4.18
N ILE A 511 -18.40 6.28 -4.39
CA ILE A 511 -19.80 6.17 -3.97
C ILE A 511 -20.52 4.98 -4.64
N ASN A 512 -20.16 4.67 -5.88
CA ASN A 512 -20.77 3.55 -6.61
C ASN A 512 -20.21 2.18 -6.23
N LEU A 513 -19.07 2.10 -5.52
CA LEU A 513 -18.52 0.83 -5.07
C LEU A 513 -19.48 0.06 -4.17
N VAL A 514 -20.23 0.75 -3.30
CA VAL A 514 -21.21 0.09 -2.42
C VAL A 514 -22.30 -0.64 -3.23
N ASN A 515 -22.72 -0.07 -4.36
CA ASN A 515 -23.71 -0.69 -5.24
C ASN A 515 -23.14 -1.92 -5.95
N GLN A 516 -21.88 -1.85 -6.39
CA GLN A 516 -21.19 -2.99 -7.01
C GLN A 516 -20.96 -4.12 -5.99
N LEU A 517 -20.54 -3.79 -4.77
CA LEU A 517 -20.36 -4.75 -3.69
C LEU A 517 -21.67 -5.40 -3.24
N ALA A 518 -22.78 -4.66 -3.21
CA ALA A 518 -24.07 -5.21 -2.82
C ALA A 518 -24.51 -6.38 -3.72
N GLU A 519 -23.96 -6.47 -4.94
CA GLU A 519 -24.20 -7.54 -5.90
C GLU A 519 -23.10 -8.62 -5.87
N ASP A 520 -21.96 -8.38 -5.22
CA ASP A 520 -20.85 -9.32 -5.11
C ASP A 520 -20.88 -10.08 -3.77
N SER A 521 -21.33 -11.32 -3.81
CA SER A 521 -21.38 -12.20 -2.64
C SER A 521 -20.01 -12.68 -2.15
N ASP A 522 -18.93 -12.40 -2.89
CA ASP A 522 -17.59 -12.86 -2.55
C ASP A 522 -16.86 -11.89 -1.60
N ASN A 523 -17.47 -10.71 -1.32
CA ASN A 523 -16.97 -9.84 -0.26
C ASN A 523 -17.17 -10.48 1.11
N ARG A 524 -16.19 -10.33 1.99
CA ARG A 524 -16.15 -10.99 3.32
C ARG A 524 -16.48 -10.05 4.47
N PHE A 525 -17.11 -8.92 4.18
CA PHE A 525 -17.27 -7.84 5.15
C PHE A 525 -18.30 -8.18 6.22
N GLN A 526 -17.96 -7.86 7.47
CA GLN A 526 -18.79 -8.03 8.64
C GLN A 526 -18.64 -6.78 9.51
N VAL A 527 -19.47 -5.76 9.27
CA VAL A 527 -19.38 -4.50 10.02
C VAL A 527 -19.88 -4.71 11.45
N MET A 528 -19.08 -4.27 12.42
CA MET A 528 -19.50 -4.21 13.80
C MET A 528 -20.50 -3.07 13.97
N THR A 529 -21.75 -3.41 14.30
CA THR A 529 -22.79 -2.44 14.69
C THR A 529 -23.05 -2.49 16.20
N ASP A 530 -23.75 -1.49 16.71
CA ASP A 530 -24.15 -1.40 18.13
C ASP A 530 -25.21 -2.40 18.58
#